data_AF-A0A2K2VL42-F1
#
_entry.id   AF-A0A2K2VL42-F1
#
_cell.length_a   1.000
_cell.length_b   1.000
_cell.length_c   1.000
_cell.angle_alpha   90.00
_cell.angle_beta   90.00
_cell.angle_gamma   90.00
#
_symmetry.space_group_name_H-M   'P 1'
#
loop_
_entity.id
_entity.type
_entity.pdbx_description
1 polymer ?
#
loop_
_entity_poly.entity_id
_entity_poly.type
_entity_poly.pdbx_seq_one_letter_code
_entity_poly.pdbx_strand_id
1 'polypeptide(L)'
;MMRPNLIFITLVALLVGLMGGVLLSQTKMGKTVLARESFQPKEFVSAKEFRLVDANDRTLAVLGGHPGKEPFLPIEPALRFYGNNGELVILLGIVPGNKPKLALFDGHGKTIWETP
;
A
#
# COMPACT_ATOMS: atom_id res chain seq x y z
N MET A 1 -47.47 49.69 -9.42
CA MET A 1 -46.35 50.15 -10.28
C MET A 1 -45.03 49.72 -9.64
N MET A 2 -44.41 48.65 -10.15
CA MET A 2 -43.07 48.25 -9.73
C MET A 2 -42.06 49.27 -10.28
N ARG A 3 -41.19 49.82 -9.42
CA ARG A 3 -40.19 50.81 -9.83
C ARG A 3 -39.21 50.17 -10.83
N PRO A 4 -38.97 50.76 -12.03
CA PRO A 4 -38.18 50.13 -13.09
C PRO A 4 -36.77 49.67 -12.64
N ASN A 5 -36.20 50.35 -11.65
CA ASN A 5 -34.90 50.00 -11.07
C ASN A 5 -34.91 48.64 -10.36
N LEU A 6 -36.03 48.23 -9.75
CA LEU A 6 -36.11 46.97 -9.00
C LEU A 6 -36.14 45.76 -9.94
N ILE A 7 -36.82 45.89 -11.09
CA ILE A 7 -36.87 44.83 -12.11
C ILE A 7 -35.48 44.64 -12.72
N PHE A 8 -34.80 45.74 -13.03
CA PHE A 8 -33.44 45.70 -13.59
C PHE A 8 -32.44 45.04 -12.62
N ILE A 9 -32.46 45.41 -11.34
CA ILE A 9 -31.60 44.80 -10.31
C ILE A 9 -31.88 43.31 -10.18
N THR A 10 -33.16 42.91 -10.21
CA THR A 10 -33.56 41.50 -10.10
C THR A 10 -33.08 40.68 -11.30
N LEU A 11 -33.18 41.23 -12.51
CA LEU A 11 -32.73 40.57 -13.73
C LEU A 11 -31.21 40.38 -13.74
N VAL A 12 -30.46 41.41 -13.31
CA VAL A 12 -29.00 41.35 -13.20
C VAL A 12 -28.59 40.33 -12.14
N ALA A 13 -29.24 40.31 -10.97
CA ALA A 13 -28.96 39.33 -9.92
C ALA A 13 -29.22 37.88 -10.40
N LEU A 14 -30.30 37.67 -11.16
CA LEU A 14 -30.64 36.36 -11.72
C LEU A 14 -29.60 35.89 -12.75
N LEU A 15 -29.17 36.80 -13.64
CA LEU A 15 -28.15 36.50 -14.66
C LEU A 15 -26.79 36.18 -14.05
N VAL A 16 -26.36 36.96 -13.05
CA VAL A 16 -25.09 36.73 -12.34
C VAL A 16 -25.16 35.43 -11.53
N GLY A 17 -26.29 35.15 -10.88
CA GLY A 17 -26.50 33.90 -10.14
C GLY A 17 -26.45 32.66 -11.03
N LEU A 18 -27.10 32.72 -12.21
CA LEU A 18 -27.08 31.64 -13.20
C LEU A 18 -25.68 31.43 -13.78
N MET A 19 -24.99 32.51 -14.17
CA MET A 19 -23.62 32.40 -14.69
C MET A 19 -22.66 31.82 -13.63
N GLY A 20 -22.73 32.28 -12.39
CA GLY A 20 -21.91 31.76 -11.30
C GLY A 20 -22.18 30.28 -11.00
N GLY A 21 -23.45 29.86 -11.01
CA GLY A 21 -23.84 28.47 -10.76
C GLY A 21 -23.36 27.51 -11.86
N VAL A 22 -23.45 27.91 -13.13
CA VAL A 22 -23.02 27.08 -14.28
C VAL A 22 -21.50 26.96 -14.33
N LEU A 23 -20.76 28.03 -14.07
CA LEU A 23 -19.28 28.02 -14.02
C LEU A 23 -18.73 27.13 -12.89
N LEU A 24 -19.36 27.15 -11.72
CA LEU A 24 -19.00 26.28 -10.59
C LEU A 24 -19.37 24.80 -10.84
N SER A 25 -20.43 24.55 -11.61
CA SER A 25 -20.86 23.19 -11.96
C SER A 25 -19.92 22.51 -12.95
N GLN A 26 -19.35 23.26 -13.90
CA GLN A 26 -18.44 22.67 -14.91
C GLN A 26 -17.03 22.41 -14.35
N THR A 27 -16.59 23.16 -13.34
CA THR A 27 -15.26 23.01 -12.73
C THR A 27 -15.17 21.89 -11.68
N LYS A 28 -16.31 21.34 -11.23
CA LYS A 28 -16.38 20.23 -10.26
C LYS A 28 -16.75 18.86 -10.85
N MET A 29 -16.99 18.74 -12.16
CA MET A 29 -17.19 17.45 -12.85
C MET A 29 -15.87 16.77 -13.24
N GLY A 30 -14.82 16.93 -12.43
CA GLY A 30 -13.71 15.99 -12.44
C GLY A 30 -14.18 14.70 -11.79
N LYS A 31 -14.12 13.58 -12.52
CA LYS A 31 -14.50 12.22 -12.11
C LYS A 31 -14.48 12.05 -10.58
N THR A 32 -15.64 11.70 -10.00
CA THR A 32 -15.72 11.16 -8.63
C THR A 32 -15.06 9.79 -8.61
N VAL A 33 -13.74 9.74 -8.76
CA VAL A 33 -12.94 8.65 -8.24
C VAL A 33 -12.96 8.88 -6.73
N LEU A 34 -13.39 7.90 -5.96
CA LEU A 34 -13.17 7.89 -4.52
C LEU A 34 -11.64 7.87 -4.30
N ALA A 35 -11.01 9.03 -4.40
CA ALA A 35 -9.65 9.24 -3.96
C ALA A 35 -9.69 9.05 -2.45
N ARG A 36 -9.44 7.81 -2.03
CA ARG A 36 -9.03 7.49 -0.67
C ARG A 36 -7.99 8.54 -0.30
N GLU A 37 -8.27 9.33 0.75
CA GLU A 37 -7.29 10.30 1.26
C GLU A 37 -5.94 9.62 1.26
N SER A 38 -4.94 10.28 0.66
CA SER A 38 -3.59 9.74 0.63
C SER A 38 -3.19 9.53 2.08
N PHE A 39 -3.15 8.27 2.50
CA PHE A 39 -2.62 7.90 3.80
C PHE A 39 -1.15 8.32 3.74
N GLN A 40 -0.86 9.48 4.30
CA GLN A 40 0.48 10.00 4.55
C GLN A 40 0.82 9.50 5.96
N PRO A 41 1.55 8.40 6.11
CA PRO A 41 2.00 7.96 7.42
C PRO A 41 2.80 9.12 8.04
N LYS A 42 2.41 9.57 9.24
CA LYS A 42 3.10 10.67 9.93
C LYS A 42 4.55 10.32 10.27
N GLU A 43 4.85 9.02 10.37
CA GLU A 43 6.17 8.50 10.69
C GLU A 43 6.43 7.22 9.89
N PHE A 44 7.64 7.11 9.36
CA PHE A 44 8.15 5.92 8.70
C PHE A 44 9.28 5.35 9.54
N VAL A 45 9.16 4.08 9.91
CA VAL A 45 10.28 3.33 10.49
C VAL A 45 10.97 2.59 9.35
N SER A 46 12.27 2.84 9.16
CA SER A 46 13.10 2.15 8.18
C SER A 46 14.10 1.26 8.92
N ALA A 47 14.16 -0.01 8.52
CA ALA A 47 15.09 -0.99 9.04
C ALA A 47 15.52 -1.92 7.91
N LYS A 48 16.71 -2.52 8.06
CA LYS A 48 17.17 -3.59 7.16
C LYS A 48 16.35 -4.88 7.33
N GLU A 49 15.77 -5.07 8.50
CA GLU A 49 15.03 -6.26 8.87
C GLU A 49 14.00 -5.92 9.96
N PHE A 50 12.79 -6.45 9.82
CA PHE A 50 11.75 -6.45 10.84
C PHE A 50 11.49 -7.87 11.29
N ARG A 51 11.49 -8.10 12.60
CA ARG A 51 11.23 -9.41 13.20
C ARG A 51 9.92 -9.38 13.98
N LEU A 52 9.07 -10.36 13.70
CA LEU A 52 7.96 -10.70 14.57
C LEU A 52 8.47 -11.72 15.59
N VAL A 53 8.39 -11.39 16.87
CA VAL A 53 8.82 -12.25 17.98
C VAL A 53 7.64 -12.59 18.88
N ASP A 54 7.68 -13.72 19.56
CA ASP A 54 6.73 -14.06 20.61
C ASP A 54 7.16 -13.53 22.00
N ALA A 55 6.38 -13.84 23.04
CA ALA A 55 6.63 -13.41 24.41
C ALA A 55 7.93 -13.97 25.04
N ASN A 56 8.55 -14.98 24.41
CA ASN A 56 9.81 -15.58 24.84
C ASN A 56 10.98 -15.15 23.92
N ASP A 57 10.84 -14.06 23.17
CA ASP A 57 11.81 -13.55 22.20
C ASP A 57 12.12 -14.51 21.04
N ARG A 58 11.30 -15.54 20.82
CA ARG A 58 11.48 -16.45 19.69
C ARG A 58 10.96 -15.79 18.42
N THR A 59 11.77 -15.83 17.37
CA THR A 59 11.41 -15.28 16.06
C THR A 59 10.35 -16.15 15.37
N LEU A 60 9.19 -15.57 15.07
CA LEU A 60 8.09 -16.20 14.35
C LEU A 60 8.13 -15.88 12.85
N ALA A 61 8.51 -14.65 12.51
CA ALA A 61 8.63 -14.23 11.13
C ALA A 61 9.65 -13.11 10.96
N VAL A 62 10.19 -12.99 9.76
CA VAL A 62 11.14 -11.94 9.41
C VAL A 62 10.81 -11.36 8.04
N LEU A 63 10.59 -10.05 7.99
CA LEU A 63 10.57 -9.27 6.76
C LEU A 63 11.93 -8.62 6.58
N GLY A 64 12.66 -9.02 5.56
CA GLY A 64 14.00 -8.49 5.29
C GLY A 64 14.72 -9.34 4.27
N GLY A 65 16.00 -9.53 4.47
CA GLY A 65 16.85 -10.26 3.55
C GLY A 65 16.84 -11.77 3.70
N HIS A 66 16.63 -12.52 2.61
CA HIS A 66 16.96 -13.94 2.55
C HIS A 66 18.40 -14.13 2.08
N PRO A 67 19.29 -14.71 2.89
CA PRO A 67 20.62 -15.06 2.43
C PRO A 67 20.49 -16.17 1.37
N GLY A 68 21.05 -15.94 0.19
CA GLY A 68 21.15 -16.96 -0.85
C GLY A 68 21.97 -18.17 -0.36
N LYS A 69 21.88 -19.29 -1.09
CA LYS A 69 22.70 -20.48 -0.82
C LYS A 69 24.21 -20.21 -0.92
N GLU A 70 24.60 -19.17 -1.63
CA GLU A 70 25.99 -18.75 -1.79
C GLU A 70 26.24 -17.44 -1.05
N PRO A 71 27.32 -17.33 -0.27
CA PRO A 71 27.62 -16.16 0.55
C PRO A 71 27.91 -14.88 -0.25
N PHE A 72 28.09 -14.99 -1.57
CA PHE A 72 28.36 -13.87 -2.48
C PHE A 72 27.12 -13.36 -3.21
N LEU A 73 25.98 -14.04 -3.08
CA LEU A 73 24.75 -13.61 -3.73
C LEU A 73 24.12 -12.43 -2.95
N PRO A 74 23.52 -11.47 -3.67
CA PRO A 74 22.81 -10.37 -3.05
C PRO A 74 21.73 -10.90 -2.10
N ILE A 75 21.56 -10.19 -0.99
CA ILE A 75 20.49 -10.46 -0.04
C ILE A 75 19.17 -10.08 -0.70
N GLU A 76 18.32 -11.07 -0.98
CA GLU A 76 17.07 -10.85 -1.69
C GLU A 76 15.92 -10.54 -0.72
N PRO A 77 14.98 -9.65 -1.07
CA PRO A 77 13.86 -9.32 -0.19
C PRO A 77 12.93 -10.53 -0.02
N ALA A 78 12.64 -10.88 1.23
CA ALA A 78 11.78 -11.99 1.59
C ALA A 78 11.04 -11.78 2.91
N LEU A 79 9.89 -12.42 2.99
CA LEU A 79 9.12 -12.72 4.19
C LEU A 79 9.33 -14.20 4.52
N ARG A 80 9.92 -14.45 5.69
CA ARG A 80 10.26 -15.79 6.19
C ARG A 80 9.41 -16.08 7.42
N PHE A 81 8.85 -17.27 7.52
CA PHE A 81 8.15 -17.75 8.72
C PHE A 81 8.88 -18.94 9.32
N TYR A 82 8.92 -18.99 10.64
CA TYR A 82 9.64 -20.02 11.38
C TYR A 82 8.70 -20.85 12.22
N GLY A 83 8.97 -22.16 12.25
CA GLY A 83 8.29 -23.10 13.11
C GLY A 83 8.77 -23.01 14.55
N ASN A 84 8.27 -23.93 15.38
CA ASN A 84 8.48 -23.84 16.82
C ASN A 84 9.93 -24.03 17.25
N ASN A 85 10.73 -24.73 16.44
CA ASN A 85 12.14 -25.02 16.71
C ASN A 85 13.08 -24.08 15.94
N GLY A 86 12.55 -23.02 15.31
CA GLY A 86 13.32 -22.06 14.53
C GLY A 86 13.62 -22.51 13.10
N GLU A 87 13.04 -23.62 12.65
CA GLU A 87 13.11 -24.08 11.27
C GLU A 87 12.31 -23.16 10.33
N LEU A 88 12.83 -22.88 9.14
CA LEU A 88 12.09 -22.14 8.13
C LEU A 88 10.92 -23.01 7.63
N VAL A 89 9.68 -22.53 7.72
CA VAL A 89 8.48 -23.27 7.27
C VAL A 89 7.83 -22.65 6.04
N ILE A 90 7.98 -21.33 5.84
CA ILE A 90 7.47 -20.62 4.67
C ILE A 90 8.48 -19.55 4.23
N LEU A 91 8.74 -19.48 2.93
CA LEU A 91 9.46 -18.39 2.28
C LEU A 91 8.55 -17.77 1.21
N LEU A 92 8.29 -16.47 1.32
CA LEU A 92 7.72 -15.65 0.25
C LEU A 92 8.70 -14.55 -0.08
N GLY A 93 9.23 -14.50 -1.29
CA GLY A 93 10.19 -13.45 -1.62
C GLY A 93 10.73 -13.56 -3.02
N ILE A 94 11.83 -12.85 -3.23
CA ILE A 94 12.62 -12.96 -4.45
C ILE A 94 13.76 -13.96 -4.19
N VAL A 95 13.99 -14.85 -5.13
CA VAL A 95 15.16 -15.73 -5.15
C VAL A 95 16.15 -15.28 -6.23
N PRO A 96 17.41 -15.76 -6.18
CA PRO A 96 18.43 -15.37 -7.15
C PRO A 96 17.92 -15.43 -8.59
N GLY A 97 18.22 -14.36 -9.34
CA GLY A 97 17.69 -14.15 -10.70
C GLY A 97 16.37 -13.38 -10.74
N ASN A 98 16.03 -12.61 -9.70
CA ASN A 98 14.82 -11.78 -9.61
C ASN A 98 13.50 -12.54 -9.79
N LYS A 99 13.49 -13.82 -9.41
CA LYS A 99 12.30 -14.65 -9.57
C LYS A 99 11.46 -14.60 -8.30
N PRO A 100 10.16 -14.28 -8.37
CA PRO A 100 9.28 -14.44 -7.23
C PRO A 100 9.17 -15.92 -6.89
N LYS A 101 9.18 -16.23 -5.59
CA LYS A 101 9.05 -17.58 -5.08
C LYS A 101 8.16 -17.60 -3.86
N LEU A 102 7.28 -18.60 -3.81
CA LEU A 102 6.68 -19.08 -2.58
C LEU A 102 7.11 -20.53 -2.38
N ALA A 103 7.64 -20.86 -1.21
CA ALA A 103 8.05 -22.20 -0.86
C ALA A 103 7.58 -22.56 0.56
N LEU A 104 7.20 -23.82 0.73
CA LEU A 104 6.82 -24.46 1.99
C LEU A 104 7.83 -25.54 2.32
N PHE A 105 8.20 -25.63 3.59
CA PHE A 105 9.21 -26.58 4.06
C PHE A 105 8.66 -27.46 5.18
N ASP A 106 9.21 -28.65 5.32
CA ASP A 106 8.93 -29.54 6.45
C ASP A 106 9.71 -29.13 7.71
N GLY A 107 9.50 -29.86 8.80
CA GLY A 107 10.18 -29.65 10.09
C GLY A 107 11.71 -29.82 10.06
N HIS A 108 12.27 -30.26 8.94
CA HIS A 108 13.70 -30.40 8.69
C HIS A 108 14.23 -29.39 7.67
N GLY A 109 13.39 -28.45 7.20
CA GLY A 109 13.75 -27.45 6.21
C GLY A 109 13.79 -27.98 4.76
N LYS A 110 13.27 -29.18 4.49
CA LYS A 110 13.16 -29.71 3.13
C LYS A 110 11.92 -29.15 2.46
N THR A 111 12.05 -28.70 1.20
CA THR A 111 10.92 -28.20 0.41
C THR A 111 9.84 -29.29 0.26
N ILE A 112 8.64 -29.00 0.74
CA ILE A 112 7.42 -29.78 0.49
C ILE A 112 6.80 -29.35 -0.83
N TRP A 113 6.77 -28.03 -1.07
CA TRP A 113 6.14 -27.44 -2.23
C TRP A 113 6.77 -26.08 -2.55
N GLU A 114 6.82 -25.74 -3.83
CA GLU A 114 7.18 -24.40 -4.28
C GLU A 114 6.42 -24.02 -5.55
N THR A 115 6.30 -22.72 -5.81
CA THR A 115 5.76 -22.21 -7.06
C THR A 115 6.59 -22.69 -8.26
N PRO A 116 5.95 -22.99 -9.42
CA PRO A 116 6.65 -23.37 -10.65
C PRO A 116 7.68 -22.35 -11.14
#